data_AF-A0AAW4IZY5-F1
#
_entry.id   AF-A0AAW4IZY5-F1
#
_cell.length_a   1.000
_cell.length_b   1.000
_cell.length_c   1.000
_cell.angle_alpha   90.00
_cell.angle_beta   90.00
_cell.angle_gamma   90.00
#
_symmetry.space_group_name_H-M   'P 1'
#
loop_
_entity.id
_entity.type
_entity.pdbx_description
1 polymer ?
#
loop_
_entity_poly.entity_id
_entity_poly.type
_entity_poly.pdbx_seq_one_letter_code
_entity_poly.pdbx_strand_id
1 'polypeptide(L)'
;MDKEKIIDVDFTEEGAATILEAEITKELDKNKVYYTISQAAKLLGIEVSKLRYYSNFFALDSNGEELITVEYSNKNRAYTQENIDQFQRALDLMSDGMTLQQTKDYLALNGFDTEGKTLDTSNPLALTAFVSELNADMEKKLTVFQNNLLEKIAILIDHGNNEALESFNKQNEELKENIAVMVDETISKEIKENIDGKIENLSADIIKRLEEQNQAQAKTIENLTKQLEKRDTDICNRLKESLDNQKNLQQQVNEKKGLFKRIFG
;
A
#
# COMPACT_ATOMS: atom_id res chain seq x y z
N MET A 1 -43.98 33.23 -67.16
CA MET A 1 -43.01 33.93 -66.30
C MET A 1 -43.10 33.25 -64.94
N ASP A 2 -42.22 32.28 -64.68
CA ASP A 2 -40.82 32.44 -64.22
C ASP A 2 -40.81 32.41 -62.69
N LYS A 3 -40.43 31.29 -62.04
CA LYS A 3 -39.09 30.68 -61.89
C LYS A 3 -38.22 31.40 -60.86
N GLU A 4 -38.07 30.77 -59.70
CA GLU A 4 -36.84 30.53 -58.92
C GLU A 4 -37.24 29.52 -57.81
N LYS A 5 -36.57 28.37 -57.60
CA LYS A 5 -35.29 28.15 -56.88
C LYS A 5 -35.25 28.92 -55.55
N ILE A 6 -34.83 28.39 -54.40
CA ILE A 6 -33.95 27.28 -53.99
C ILE A 6 -34.56 26.63 -52.72
N ILE A 7 -34.10 25.55 -52.06
CA ILE A 7 -32.82 24.82 -51.95
C ILE A 7 -33.10 23.28 -52.09
N ASP A 8 -32.09 22.45 -52.34
CA ASP A 8 -32.11 20.97 -52.27
C ASP A 8 -31.46 20.52 -50.95
N VAL A 9 -32.10 19.63 -50.17
CA VAL A 9 -31.50 19.08 -48.93
C VAL A 9 -31.81 17.60 -48.81
N ASP A 10 -30.88 16.77 -49.29
CA ASP A 10 -30.80 15.36 -48.92
C ASP A 10 -30.57 15.24 -47.41
N PHE A 11 -31.62 14.93 -46.65
CA PHE A 11 -31.48 14.33 -45.33
C PHE A 11 -31.42 12.82 -45.48
N THR A 12 -30.21 12.31 -45.68
CA THR A 12 -29.90 10.89 -45.45
C THR A 12 -29.93 10.61 -43.95
N GLU A 13 -31.12 10.31 -43.42
CA GLU A 13 -31.28 9.62 -42.13
C GLU A 13 -31.50 8.12 -42.37
N GLU A 14 -30.42 7.43 -42.72
CA GLU A 14 -30.30 6.00 -42.43
C GLU A 14 -30.33 5.82 -40.92
N GLY A 15 -31.33 5.12 -40.35
CA GLY A 15 -31.27 4.72 -38.94
C GLY A 15 -32.56 4.54 -38.13
N ALA A 16 -33.76 4.84 -38.66
CA ALA A 16 -35.00 4.81 -37.86
C ALA A 16 -36.05 3.73 -38.26
N ALA A 17 -35.74 2.84 -39.21
CA ALA A 17 -36.74 1.92 -39.79
C ALA A 17 -37.00 0.63 -38.97
N THR A 18 -36.07 0.21 -38.10
CA THR A 18 -35.98 -1.19 -37.65
C THR A 18 -36.78 -1.59 -36.41
N ILE A 19 -37.37 -0.66 -35.67
CA ILE A 19 -38.25 -1.00 -34.52
C ILE A 19 -39.73 -1.01 -34.95
N LEU A 20 -40.14 -0.02 -35.75
CA LEU A 20 -41.55 0.17 -36.12
C LEU A 20 -42.12 -0.94 -37.02
N GLU A 21 -41.27 -1.63 -37.79
CA GLU A 21 -41.69 -2.74 -38.67
C GLU A 21 -41.88 -4.06 -37.92
N ALA A 22 -41.15 -4.29 -36.81
CA ALA A 22 -41.26 -5.51 -36.01
C ALA A 22 -42.58 -5.60 -35.24
N GLU A 23 -43.19 -4.47 -34.87
CA GLU A 23 -44.51 -4.42 -34.20
C GLU A 23 -45.69 -4.65 -35.17
N ILE A 24 -45.47 -4.64 -36.49
CA ILE A 24 -46.54 -4.80 -37.48
C ILE A 24 -47.03 -6.26 -37.58
N THR A 25 -46.19 -7.23 -37.17
CA THR A 25 -46.43 -8.68 -37.38
C THR A 25 -46.50 -9.50 -36.10
N LYS A 26 -46.52 -8.88 -34.91
CA LYS A 26 -46.67 -9.60 -33.63
C LYS A 26 -48.11 -10.11 -33.49
N GLU A 27 -48.34 -11.41 -33.69
CA GLU A 27 -49.61 -12.03 -33.28
C GLU A 27 -49.76 -11.90 -31.76
N LEU A 28 -50.86 -11.30 -31.31
CA LEU A 28 -51.23 -11.24 -29.89
C LEU A 28 -51.47 -12.65 -29.35
N ASP A 29 -51.28 -12.84 -28.04
CA ASP A 29 -51.56 -14.11 -27.37
C ASP A 29 -53.07 -14.41 -27.44
N LYS A 30 -53.42 -15.45 -28.20
CA LYS A 30 -54.82 -15.86 -28.45
C LYS A 30 -55.54 -16.33 -27.18
N ASN A 31 -54.83 -16.49 -26.06
CA ASN A 31 -55.41 -16.82 -24.76
C ASN A 31 -55.69 -15.61 -23.86
N LYS A 32 -55.23 -14.40 -24.22
CA LYS A 32 -55.47 -13.17 -23.46
C LYS A 32 -56.66 -12.39 -24.01
N VAL A 33 -57.40 -11.73 -23.11
CA VAL A 33 -58.45 -10.76 -23.47
C VAL A 33 -57.80 -9.39 -23.62
N TYR A 34 -58.03 -8.74 -24.76
CA TYR A 34 -57.52 -7.41 -25.06
C TYR A 34 -58.65 -6.40 -25.29
N TYR A 35 -58.42 -5.19 -24.79
CA TYR A 35 -59.31 -4.05 -24.93
C TYR A 35 -58.69 -3.02 -25.86
N THR A 36 -59.49 -2.46 -26.78
CA THR A 36 -59.10 -1.28 -27.54
C THR A 36 -59.00 -0.05 -26.63
N ILE A 37 -58.26 0.98 -27.06
CA ILE A 37 -58.14 2.23 -26.29
C ILE A 37 -59.49 2.85 -25.90
N SER A 38 -60.52 2.72 -26.74
CA SER A 38 -61.88 3.22 -26.46
C SER A 38 -62.60 2.39 -25.39
N GLN A 39 -62.34 1.08 -25.32
CA GLN A 39 -62.88 0.20 -24.28
C GLN A 39 -62.15 0.41 -22.95
N ALA A 40 -60.82 0.43 -22.96
CA ALA A 40 -60.01 0.69 -21.77
C ALA A 40 -60.31 2.07 -21.15
N ALA A 41 -60.39 3.13 -21.97
CA ALA A 41 -60.76 4.47 -21.50
C ALA A 41 -62.17 4.51 -20.87
N LYS A 42 -63.13 3.76 -21.44
CA LYS A 42 -64.48 3.62 -20.88
C LYS A 42 -64.50 2.87 -19.55
N LEU A 43 -63.68 1.83 -19.39
CA LEU A 43 -63.56 1.07 -18.13
C LEU A 43 -62.92 1.92 -17.03
N LEU A 44 -61.93 2.74 -17.37
CA LEU A 44 -61.24 3.68 -16.48
C LEU A 44 -61.99 5.01 -16.23
N GLY A 45 -63.15 5.23 -16.88
CA GLY A 45 -63.93 6.46 -16.73
C GLY A 45 -63.24 7.74 -17.25
N ILE A 46 -62.26 7.63 -18.15
CA ILE A 46 -61.48 8.77 -18.68
C ILE A 46 -61.61 8.94 -20.19
N GLU A 47 -61.17 10.10 -20.70
CA GLU A 47 -61.11 10.33 -22.15
C GLU A 47 -60.00 9.50 -22.83
N VAL A 48 -60.24 9.12 -24.09
CA VAL A 48 -59.27 8.41 -24.94
C VAL A 48 -57.98 9.22 -25.17
N SER A 49 -58.09 10.55 -25.23
CA SER A 49 -56.97 11.51 -25.24
C SER A 49 -56.06 11.34 -24.01
N LYS A 50 -56.68 11.32 -22.82
CA LYS A 50 -56.04 11.21 -21.52
C LYS A 50 -55.37 9.84 -21.32
N LEU A 51 -56.06 8.75 -21.67
CA LEU A 51 -55.46 7.40 -21.63
C LEU A 51 -54.27 7.29 -22.59
N ARG A 52 -54.36 7.84 -23.82
CA ARG A 52 -53.26 7.84 -24.78
C ARG A 52 -52.02 8.56 -24.25
N TYR A 53 -52.23 9.68 -23.54
CA TYR A 53 -51.15 10.42 -22.89
C TYR A 53 -50.52 9.63 -21.74
N TYR A 54 -51.33 9.06 -20.84
CA TYR A 54 -50.84 8.23 -19.73
C TYR A 54 -50.10 6.97 -20.20
N SER A 55 -50.56 6.33 -21.27
CA SER A 55 -49.88 5.17 -21.87
C SER A 55 -48.51 5.48 -22.46
N ASN A 56 -48.19 6.75 -22.69
CA ASN A 56 -46.84 7.19 -23.05
C ASN A 56 -46.05 7.64 -21.82
N PHE A 57 -46.70 8.33 -20.88
CA PHE A 57 -46.03 8.90 -19.70
C PHE A 57 -45.55 7.82 -18.71
N PHE A 58 -46.36 6.79 -18.48
CA PHE A 58 -46.06 5.65 -17.63
C PHE A 58 -45.46 4.46 -18.39
N ALA A 59 -45.06 4.62 -19.66
CA ALA A 59 -44.43 3.53 -20.42
C ALA A 59 -43.08 3.13 -19.79
N LEU A 60 -42.28 4.14 -19.43
CA LEU A 60 -41.00 3.97 -18.73
C LEU A 60 -41.05 4.67 -17.37
N ASP A 61 -40.19 4.26 -16.44
CA ASP A 61 -39.97 4.91 -15.15
C ASP A 61 -39.08 6.18 -15.30
N SER A 62 -38.44 6.63 -14.23
CA SER A 62 -37.52 7.78 -14.22
C SER A 62 -36.05 7.39 -14.49
N ASN A 63 -35.73 6.09 -14.53
CA ASN A 63 -34.41 5.54 -14.87
C ASN A 63 -34.31 5.04 -16.32
N GLY A 64 -35.46 4.77 -16.97
CA GLY A 64 -35.58 4.29 -18.34
C GLY A 64 -36.11 2.85 -18.47
N GLU A 65 -36.53 2.22 -17.36
CA GLU A 65 -37.04 0.84 -17.32
C GLU A 65 -38.55 0.80 -17.60
N GLU A 66 -39.07 -0.30 -18.15
CA GLU A 66 -40.51 -0.45 -18.44
C GLU A 66 -41.36 -0.43 -17.15
N LEU A 67 -42.38 0.44 -17.12
CA LEU A 67 -43.27 0.63 -15.96
C LEU A 67 -44.70 0.14 -16.22
N ILE A 68 -45.29 0.47 -17.38
CA ILE A 68 -46.56 -0.10 -17.86
C ILE A 68 -46.40 -0.48 -19.34
N THR A 69 -46.24 -1.78 -19.61
CA THR A 69 -46.10 -2.32 -20.96
C THR A 69 -47.48 -2.55 -21.59
N VAL A 70 -47.83 -1.77 -22.62
CA VAL A 70 -49.06 -1.93 -23.40
C VAL A 70 -48.74 -2.61 -24.73
N GLU A 71 -49.42 -3.72 -25.04
CA GLU A 71 -49.19 -4.47 -26.27
C GLU A 71 -49.78 -3.75 -27.51
N TYR A 72 -49.31 -4.10 -28.71
CA TYR A 72 -49.76 -3.52 -29.98
C TYR A 72 -50.21 -4.60 -30.97
N SER A 73 -51.27 -4.30 -31.73
CA SER A 73 -51.72 -5.11 -32.86
C SER A 73 -52.14 -4.19 -34.01
N ASN A 74 -51.58 -4.41 -35.20
CA ASN A 74 -51.85 -3.60 -36.40
C ASN A 74 -51.76 -2.08 -36.12
N LYS A 75 -50.69 -1.65 -35.41
CA LYS A 75 -50.43 -0.26 -34.97
C LYS A 75 -51.45 0.33 -33.97
N ASN A 76 -52.37 -0.47 -33.43
CA ASN A 76 -53.31 -0.08 -32.39
C ASN A 76 -52.89 -0.64 -31.03
N ARG A 77 -53.03 0.15 -29.95
CA ARG A 77 -52.80 -0.31 -28.57
C ARG A 77 -53.87 -1.32 -28.17
N ALA A 78 -53.42 -2.45 -27.64
CA ALA A 78 -54.21 -3.56 -27.11
C ALA A 78 -53.90 -3.70 -25.61
N TYR A 79 -54.81 -3.22 -24.77
CA TYR A 79 -54.65 -3.21 -23.31
C TYR A 79 -55.12 -4.54 -22.74
N THR A 80 -54.38 -5.10 -21.80
CA THR A 80 -54.83 -6.25 -20.99
C THR A 80 -55.70 -5.77 -19.82
N GLN A 81 -56.32 -6.70 -19.07
CA GLN A 81 -56.96 -6.37 -17.80
C GLN A 81 -55.94 -5.82 -16.79
N GLU A 82 -54.75 -6.41 -16.73
CA GLU A 82 -53.64 -5.95 -15.88
C GLU A 82 -53.27 -4.48 -16.16
N ASN A 83 -53.19 -4.07 -17.43
CA ASN A 83 -52.95 -2.66 -17.76
C ASN A 83 -54.08 -1.75 -17.24
N ILE A 84 -55.34 -2.21 -17.28
CA ILE A 84 -56.47 -1.44 -16.74
C ILE A 84 -56.33 -1.30 -15.23
N ASP A 85 -55.99 -2.36 -14.52
CA ASP A 85 -55.83 -2.34 -13.07
C ASP A 85 -54.64 -1.43 -12.66
N GLN A 86 -53.54 -1.47 -13.41
CA GLN A 86 -52.37 -0.58 -13.27
C GLN A 86 -52.74 0.90 -13.48
N PHE A 87 -53.48 1.23 -14.55
CA PHE A 87 -53.93 2.59 -14.81
C PHE A 87 -54.99 3.07 -13.79
N GLN A 88 -55.86 2.17 -13.29
CA GLN A 88 -56.80 2.51 -12.23
C GLN A 88 -56.05 2.89 -10.96
N ARG A 89 -55.03 2.09 -10.56
CA ARG A 89 -54.20 2.40 -9.40
C ARG A 89 -53.49 3.75 -9.52
N ALA A 90 -53.02 4.11 -10.70
CA ALA A 90 -52.44 5.43 -10.97
C ALA A 90 -53.48 6.57 -10.89
N LEU A 91 -54.72 6.34 -11.36
CA LEU A 91 -55.82 7.31 -11.24
C LEU A 91 -56.21 7.54 -9.78
N ASP A 92 -56.27 6.48 -8.97
CA ASP A 92 -56.62 6.55 -7.54
C ASP A 92 -55.59 7.42 -6.79
N LEU A 93 -54.29 7.16 -6.97
CA LEU A 93 -53.20 7.94 -6.36
C LEU A 93 -53.23 9.43 -6.77
N MET A 94 -53.58 9.73 -8.02
CA MET A 94 -53.78 11.11 -8.47
C MET A 94 -55.04 11.75 -7.86
N SER A 95 -56.09 10.96 -7.57
CA SER A 95 -57.29 11.45 -6.89
C SER A 95 -57.04 11.76 -5.40
N ASP A 96 -56.13 11.03 -4.77
CA ASP A 96 -55.61 11.29 -3.41
C ASP A 96 -54.68 12.52 -3.34
N GLY A 97 -54.43 13.19 -4.47
CA GLY A 97 -53.72 14.47 -4.55
C GLY A 97 -52.26 14.38 -5.00
N MET A 98 -51.77 13.21 -5.42
CA MET A 98 -50.43 13.11 -6.03
C MET A 98 -50.41 13.78 -7.41
N THR A 99 -49.32 14.50 -7.72
CA THR A 99 -49.06 14.92 -9.10
C THR A 99 -48.70 13.72 -9.97
N LEU A 100 -48.80 13.90 -11.30
CA LEU A 100 -48.50 12.86 -12.28
C LEU A 100 -47.08 12.29 -12.13
N GLN A 101 -46.08 13.15 -11.88
CA GLN A 101 -44.70 12.74 -11.67
C GLN A 101 -44.53 11.98 -10.36
N GLN A 102 -45.07 12.49 -9.25
CA GLN A 102 -45.05 11.79 -7.95
C GLN A 102 -45.71 10.42 -8.02
N THR A 103 -46.81 10.29 -8.78
CA THR A 103 -47.51 9.02 -9.00
C THR A 103 -46.59 8.02 -9.72
N LYS A 104 -45.88 8.47 -10.76
CA LYS A 104 -44.92 7.65 -11.52
C LYS A 104 -43.75 7.21 -10.65
N ASP A 105 -43.13 8.12 -9.92
CA ASP A 105 -42.00 7.81 -9.03
C ASP A 105 -42.42 6.89 -7.86
N TYR A 106 -43.65 7.04 -7.34
CA TYR A 106 -44.22 6.18 -6.31
C TYR A 106 -44.45 4.75 -6.83
N LEU A 107 -45.06 4.59 -8.01
CA LEU A 107 -45.34 3.27 -8.60
C LEU A 107 -44.06 2.53 -9.01
N ALA A 108 -43.05 3.25 -9.52
CA ALA A 108 -41.74 2.66 -9.83
C ALA A 108 -41.04 2.09 -8.57
N LEU A 109 -41.24 2.72 -7.41
CA LEU A 109 -40.61 2.30 -6.15
C LEU A 109 -41.40 1.22 -5.38
N ASN A 110 -42.74 1.26 -5.45
CA ASN A 110 -43.63 0.44 -4.60
C ASN A 110 -44.43 -0.61 -5.38
N GLY A 111 -44.36 -0.63 -6.72
CA GLY A 111 -45.14 -1.51 -7.57
C GLY A 111 -46.62 -1.13 -7.66
N PHE A 112 -47.41 -2.03 -8.25
CA PHE A 112 -48.84 -1.85 -8.50
C PHE A 112 -49.75 -2.61 -7.52
N ASP A 113 -49.18 -3.43 -6.64
CA ASP A 113 -49.94 -4.28 -5.73
C ASP A 113 -50.78 -3.47 -4.74
N THR A 114 -52.02 -3.91 -4.55
CA THR A 114 -53.01 -3.29 -3.66
C THR A 114 -52.97 -3.86 -2.24
N GLU A 115 -51.99 -4.69 -1.89
CA GLU A 115 -51.83 -5.31 -0.55
C GLU A 115 -51.42 -4.33 0.58
N GLY A 116 -51.66 -3.04 0.41
CA GLY A 116 -51.80 -2.13 1.55
C GLY A 116 -53.11 -2.45 2.27
N LYS A 117 -53.05 -3.13 3.43
CA LYS A 117 -54.20 -3.40 4.32
C LYS A 117 -55.12 -2.17 4.38
N THR A 118 -56.32 -2.25 3.80
CA THR A 118 -57.29 -1.15 3.86
C THR A 118 -57.74 -0.97 5.30
N LEU A 119 -57.30 0.13 5.90
CA LEU A 119 -57.57 0.41 7.31
C LEU A 119 -59.02 0.89 7.45
N ASP A 120 -59.82 0.18 8.26
CA ASP A 120 -61.15 0.66 8.66
C ASP A 120 -61.00 1.85 9.62
N THR A 121 -60.95 3.05 9.04
CA THR A 121 -60.83 4.33 9.76
C THR A 121 -62.03 4.66 10.65
N SER A 122 -63.13 3.90 10.55
CA SER A 122 -64.28 4.02 11.46
C SER A 122 -64.05 3.36 12.83
N ASN A 123 -63.02 2.50 12.96
CA ASN A 123 -62.71 1.77 14.19
C ASN A 123 -61.39 2.24 14.84
N PRO A 124 -61.46 3.00 15.95
CA PRO A 124 -60.26 3.50 16.64
C PRO A 124 -59.29 2.41 17.11
N LEU A 125 -59.80 1.21 17.47
CA LEU A 125 -58.92 0.11 17.92
C LEU A 125 -58.07 -0.44 16.76
N ALA A 126 -58.64 -0.54 15.56
CA ALA A 126 -57.91 -1.02 14.38
C ALA A 126 -56.74 -0.08 14.03
N LEU A 127 -56.96 1.24 14.11
CA LEU A 127 -55.91 2.24 13.97
C LEU A 127 -54.80 2.08 15.03
N THR A 128 -55.16 1.92 16.31
CA THR A 128 -54.15 1.75 17.38
C THR A 128 -53.34 0.46 17.24
N ALA A 129 -53.97 -0.64 16.82
CA ALA A 129 -53.28 -1.91 16.58
C ALA A 129 -52.29 -1.80 15.42
N PHE A 130 -52.70 -1.18 14.31
CA PHE A 130 -51.84 -0.93 13.16
C PHE A 130 -50.65 -0.01 13.49
N VAL A 131 -50.89 1.09 14.22
CA VAL A 131 -49.80 1.99 14.67
C VAL A 131 -48.82 1.24 15.60
N SER A 132 -49.30 0.33 16.45
CA SER A 132 -48.42 -0.49 17.29
C SER A 132 -47.62 -1.53 16.47
N GLU A 133 -48.22 -2.16 15.47
CA GLU A 133 -47.55 -3.10 14.55
C GLU A 133 -46.47 -2.38 13.73
N LEU A 134 -46.79 -1.19 13.20
CA LEU A 134 -45.88 -0.32 12.45
C LEU A 134 -44.71 0.18 13.30
N ASN A 135 -44.96 0.64 14.54
CA ASN A 135 -43.90 1.04 15.46
C ASN A 135 -42.96 -0.12 15.78
N ALA A 136 -43.47 -1.33 16.00
CA ALA A 136 -42.64 -2.51 16.28
C ALA A 136 -41.78 -2.93 15.07
N ASP A 137 -42.31 -2.86 13.85
CA ASP A 137 -41.52 -3.11 12.64
C ASP A 137 -40.47 -2.01 12.39
N MET A 138 -40.82 -0.74 12.62
CA MET A 138 -39.86 0.37 12.58
C MET A 138 -38.73 0.21 13.61
N GLU A 139 -39.05 -0.14 14.86
CA GLU A 139 -38.06 -0.35 15.92
C GLU A 139 -37.13 -1.54 15.60
N LYS A 140 -37.69 -2.63 15.04
CA LYS A 140 -36.92 -3.76 14.53
C LYS A 140 -35.98 -3.36 13.38
N LYS A 141 -36.48 -2.61 12.39
CA LYS A 141 -35.68 -2.10 11.25
C LYS A 141 -34.58 -1.15 11.70
N LEU A 142 -34.88 -0.24 12.65
CA LEU A 142 -33.90 0.66 13.27
C LEU A 142 -32.82 -0.13 14.01
N THR A 143 -33.18 -1.15 14.79
CA THR A 143 -32.22 -2.02 15.49
C THR A 143 -31.30 -2.75 14.51
N VAL A 144 -31.85 -3.32 13.44
CA VAL A 144 -31.05 -3.99 12.39
C VAL A 144 -30.12 -2.99 11.70
N PHE A 145 -30.60 -1.79 11.36
CA PHE A 145 -29.80 -0.74 10.74
C PHE A 145 -28.66 -0.27 11.66
N GLN A 146 -28.95 -0.06 12.95
CA GLN A 146 -27.96 0.37 13.95
C GLN A 146 -26.86 -0.69 14.15
N ASN A 147 -27.23 -1.98 14.20
CA ASN A 147 -26.25 -3.07 14.28
C ASN A 147 -25.35 -3.15 13.03
N ASN A 148 -25.92 -3.00 11.82
CA ASN A 148 -25.16 -2.95 10.56
C ASN A 148 -24.19 -1.75 10.51
N LEU A 149 -24.57 -0.60 11.07
CA LEU A 149 -23.68 0.55 11.19
C LEU A 149 -22.53 0.28 12.17
N LEU A 150 -22.82 -0.29 13.34
CA LEU A 150 -21.80 -0.64 14.34
C LEU A 150 -20.79 -1.65 13.78
N GLU A 151 -21.26 -2.67 13.06
CA GLU A 151 -20.40 -3.67 12.40
C GLU A 151 -19.48 -3.02 11.34
N LYS A 152 -20.03 -2.17 10.47
CA LYS A 152 -19.22 -1.43 9.47
C LYS A 152 -18.19 -0.49 10.12
N ILE A 153 -18.55 0.17 11.21
CA ILE A 153 -17.62 1.04 11.96
C ILE A 153 -16.50 0.21 12.57
N ALA A 154 -16.80 -0.96 13.17
CA ALA A 154 -15.78 -1.86 13.71
C ALA A 154 -14.80 -2.34 12.62
N ILE A 155 -15.31 -2.78 11.46
CA ILE A 155 -14.47 -3.20 10.32
C ILE A 155 -13.55 -2.07 9.85
N LEU A 156 -14.05 -0.83 9.75
CA LEU A 156 -13.24 0.33 9.34
C LEU A 156 -12.17 0.68 10.39
N ILE A 157 -12.47 0.57 11.68
CA ILE A 157 -11.51 0.80 12.77
C ILE A 157 -10.42 -0.27 12.73
N ASP A 158 -10.77 -1.55 12.61
CA ASP A 158 -9.80 -2.65 12.56
C ASP A 158 -8.91 -2.57 11.31
N HIS A 159 -9.47 -2.21 10.16
CA HIS A 159 -8.71 -2.03 8.93
C HIS A 159 -7.70 -0.88 9.06
N GLY A 160 -8.13 0.30 9.52
CA GLY A 160 -7.25 1.45 9.71
C GLY A 160 -6.18 1.24 10.79
N ASN A 161 -6.50 0.52 11.86
CA ASN A 161 -5.54 0.12 12.89
C ASN A 161 -4.48 -0.84 12.33
N ASN A 162 -4.88 -1.82 11.51
CA ASN A 162 -3.95 -2.76 10.89
C ASN A 162 -3.01 -2.07 9.89
N GLU A 163 -3.53 -1.19 9.02
CA GLU A 163 -2.69 -0.40 8.08
C GLU A 163 -1.69 0.48 8.82
N ALA A 164 -2.11 1.15 9.90
CA ALA A 164 -1.22 1.95 10.74
C ALA A 164 -0.14 1.09 11.42
N LEU A 165 -0.49 -0.12 11.89
CA LEU A 165 0.43 -1.05 12.53
C LEU A 165 1.45 -1.64 11.53
N GLU A 166 1.02 -2.01 10.33
CA GLU A 166 1.91 -2.48 9.26
C GLU A 166 2.90 -1.38 8.83
N SER A 167 2.41 -0.15 8.64
CA SER A 167 3.23 1.02 8.32
C SER A 167 4.27 1.30 9.41
N PHE A 168 3.85 1.27 10.67
CA PHE A 168 4.76 1.44 11.82
C PHE A 168 5.81 0.34 11.90
N ASN A 169 5.42 -0.93 11.75
CA ASN A 169 6.35 -2.06 11.75
C ASN A 169 7.38 -1.95 10.62
N LYS A 170 6.96 -1.56 9.42
CA LYS A 170 7.86 -1.34 8.28
C LYS A 170 8.89 -0.24 8.57
N GLN A 171 8.45 0.93 9.07
CA GLN A 171 9.35 2.01 9.47
C GLN A 171 10.34 1.57 10.57
N ASN A 172 9.92 0.69 11.47
CA ASN A 172 10.74 0.18 12.56
C ASN A 172 11.82 -0.80 12.07
N GLU A 173 11.53 -1.64 11.06
CA GLU A 173 12.55 -2.46 10.40
C GLU A 173 13.53 -1.62 9.57
N GLU A 174 13.04 -0.64 8.79
CA GLU A 174 13.89 0.32 8.07
C GLU A 174 14.82 1.08 9.04
N LEU A 175 14.32 1.48 10.22
CA LEU A 175 15.13 2.14 11.24
C LEU A 175 16.22 1.21 11.81
N LYS A 176 15.89 -0.06 12.09
CA LYS A 176 16.88 -1.06 12.55
C LYS A 176 17.99 -1.29 11.53
N GLU A 177 17.64 -1.43 10.26
CA GLU A 177 18.60 -1.62 9.16
C GLU A 177 19.54 -0.42 9.03
N ASN A 178 18.98 0.81 9.04
CA ASN A 178 19.77 2.04 9.03
C ASN A 178 20.70 2.17 10.25
N ILE A 179 20.25 1.77 11.45
CA ILE A 179 21.09 1.74 12.66
C ILE A 179 22.21 0.72 12.51
N ALA A 180 21.94 -0.48 11.99
CA ALA A 180 22.96 -1.51 11.80
C ALA A 180 24.06 -1.02 10.83
N VAL A 181 23.67 -0.47 9.67
CA VAL A 181 24.62 0.11 8.70
C VAL A 181 25.43 1.25 9.32
N MET A 182 24.79 2.20 10.00
CA MET A 182 25.49 3.33 10.62
C MET A 182 26.47 2.89 11.71
N VAL A 183 26.11 1.87 12.50
CA VAL A 183 26.98 1.28 13.53
C VAL A 183 28.17 0.58 12.88
N ASP A 184 27.96 -0.25 11.86
CA ASP A 184 29.05 -0.94 11.16
C ASP A 184 30.00 0.05 10.46
N GLU A 185 29.48 1.08 9.80
CA GLU A 185 30.28 2.15 9.17
C GLU A 185 31.09 2.93 10.21
N THR A 186 30.46 3.33 11.33
CA THR A 186 31.12 4.12 12.38
C THR A 186 32.19 3.29 13.09
N ILE A 187 31.88 2.04 13.48
CA ILE A 187 32.85 1.14 14.12
C ILE A 187 34.00 0.81 13.15
N SER A 188 33.70 0.51 11.89
CA SER A 188 34.74 0.23 10.88
C SER A 188 35.68 1.42 10.68
N LYS A 189 35.13 2.64 10.63
CA LYS A 189 35.90 3.87 10.53
C LYS A 189 36.76 4.10 11.77
N GLU A 190 36.17 3.98 12.97
CA GLU A 190 36.86 4.23 14.24
C GLU A 190 38.00 3.23 14.49
N ILE A 191 37.80 1.94 14.14
CA ILE A 191 38.88 0.93 14.17
C ILE A 191 39.99 1.32 13.19
N LYS A 192 39.65 1.58 11.93
CA LYS A 192 40.62 1.77 10.85
C LYS A 192 41.41 3.08 10.95
N GLU A 193 40.75 4.19 11.30
CA GLU A 193 41.42 5.49 11.47
C GLU A 193 42.14 5.61 12.81
N ASN A 194 41.58 5.04 13.89
CA ASN A 194 41.97 5.38 15.26
C ASN A 194 42.70 4.26 16.01
N ILE A 195 42.51 2.99 15.64
CA ILE A 195 43.23 1.83 16.21
C ILE A 195 44.36 1.40 15.29
N ASP A 196 44.07 1.02 14.04
CA ASP A 196 45.08 0.50 13.09
C ASP A 196 46.20 1.53 12.88
N GLY A 197 45.83 2.79 12.59
CA GLY A 197 46.80 3.88 12.45
C GLY A 197 47.63 4.15 13.71
N LYS A 198 47.11 3.92 14.93
CA LYS A 198 47.92 4.00 16.16
C LYS A 198 48.86 2.80 16.32
N ILE A 199 48.42 1.61 15.95
CA ILE A 199 49.23 0.39 15.99
C ILE A 199 50.39 0.48 14.98
N GLU A 200 50.15 0.98 13.76
CA GLU A 200 51.19 1.21 12.76
C GLU A 200 52.24 2.21 13.26
N ASN A 201 51.80 3.37 13.76
CA ASN A 201 52.70 4.38 14.30
C ASN A 201 53.51 3.87 15.51
N LEU A 202 52.88 3.18 16.46
CA LEU A 202 53.58 2.56 17.59
C LEU A 202 54.59 1.49 17.14
N SER A 203 54.25 0.70 16.12
CA SER A 203 55.13 -0.32 15.56
C SER A 203 56.36 0.30 14.90
N ALA A 204 56.19 1.37 14.13
CA ALA A 204 57.28 2.13 13.53
C ALA A 204 58.21 2.76 14.59
N ASP A 205 57.65 3.35 15.65
CA ASP A 205 58.40 3.93 16.76
C ASP A 205 59.20 2.86 17.54
N ILE A 206 58.62 1.67 17.77
CA ILE A 206 59.30 0.54 18.41
C ILE A 206 60.47 0.04 17.55
N ILE A 207 60.25 -0.15 16.24
CA ILE A 207 61.30 -0.58 15.31
C ILE A 207 62.46 0.42 15.32
N LYS A 208 62.18 1.71 15.19
CA LYS A 208 63.19 2.77 15.22
C LYS A 208 64.02 2.77 16.52
N ARG A 209 63.36 2.63 17.68
CA ARG A 209 64.06 2.56 18.97
C ARG A 209 64.95 1.32 19.09
N LEU A 210 64.50 0.17 18.56
CA LEU A 210 65.31 -1.04 18.51
C LEU A 210 66.53 -0.88 17.59
N GLU A 211 66.40 -0.22 16.45
CA GLU A 211 67.52 0.10 15.57
C GLU A 211 68.54 1.03 16.24
N GLU A 212 68.08 2.12 16.87
CA GLU A 212 68.93 3.05 17.62
C GLU A 212 69.66 2.34 18.77
N GLN A 213 68.96 1.48 19.52
CA GLN A 213 69.54 0.67 20.60
C GLN A 213 70.58 -0.32 20.07
N ASN A 214 70.29 -1.03 18.97
CA ASN A 214 71.22 -1.97 18.36
C ASN A 214 72.50 -1.27 17.87
N GLN A 215 72.39 -0.09 17.27
CA GLN A 215 73.56 0.72 16.86
C GLN A 215 74.40 1.18 18.07
N ALA A 216 73.75 1.58 19.17
CA ALA A 216 74.45 1.96 20.40
C ALA A 216 75.16 0.76 21.06
N GLN A 217 74.53 -0.41 21.07
CA GLN A 217 75.13 -1.65 21.54
C GLN A 217 76.32 -2.07 20.66
N ALA A 218 76.21 -2.00 19.32
CA ALA A 218 77.30 -2.33 18.41
C ALA A 218 78.55 -1.47 18.65
N LYS A 219 78.40 -0.14 18.80
CA LYS A 219 79.48 0.78 19.17
C LYS A 219 80.11 0.46 20.53
N THR A 220 79.30 0.01 21.48
CA THR A 220 79.76 -0.37 22.82
C THR A 220 80.60 -1.65 22.77
N ILE A 221 80.13 -2.65 22.02
CA ILE A 221 80.86 -3.91 21.76
C ILE A 221 82.19 -3.61 21.06
N GLU A 222 82.19 -2.80 20.00
CA GLU A 222 83.41 -2.42 19.27
C GLU A 222 84.47 -1.77 20.18
N ASN A 223 84.04 -0.85 21.04
CA ASN A 223 84.93 -0.20 22.01
C ASN A 223 85.49 -1.17 23.06
N LEU A 224 84.66 -2.12 23.55
CA LEU A 224 85.10 -3.15 24.48
C LEU A 224 86.10 -4.12 23.83
N THR A 225 85.87 -4.53 22.58
CA THR A 225 86.80 -5.36 21.81
C THR A 225 88.16 -4.66 21.65
N LYS A 226 88.18 -3.39 21.23
CA LYS A 226 89.41 -2.59 21.12
C LYS A 226 90.15 -2.43 22.45
N GLN A 227 89.44 -2.31 23.57
CA GLN A 227 90.05 -2.27 24.90
C GLN A 227 90.66 -3.62 25.30
N LEU A 228 90.01 -4.75 24.98
CA LEU A 228 90.54 -6.09 25.22
C LEU A 228 91.79 -6.35 24.38
N GLU A 229 91.76 -6.08 23.07
CA GLU A 229 92.92 -6.20 22.17
C GLU A 229 94.13 -5.40 22.66
N LYS A 230 93.91 -4.16 23.10
CA LYS A 230 94.96 -3.33 23.68
C LYS A 230 95.51 -3.93 24.97
N ARG A 231 94.64 -4.37 25.88
CA ARG A 231 95.03 -4.96 27.16
C ARG A 231 95.83 -6.24 26.97
N ASP A 232 95.43 -7.08 26.03
CA ASP A 232 96.11 -8.34 25.72
C ASP A 232 97.47 -8.08 25.05
N THR A 233 97.59 -7.02 24.23
CA THR A 233 98.87 -6.52 23.72
C THR A 233 99.78 -6.01 24.85
N ASP A 234 99.26 -5.21 25.78
CA ASP A 234 99.99 -4.70 26.94
C ASP A 234 100.48 -5.84 27.86
N ILE A 235 99.67 -6.89 28.05
CA ILE A 235 100.05 -8.10 28.79
C ILE A 235 101.17 -8.85 28.07
N CYS A 236 101.07 -9.09 26.76
CA CYS A 236 102.11 -9.72 25.96
C CYS A 236 103.46 -8.98 26.05
N ASN A 237 103.43 -7.64 25.96
CA ASN A 237 104.63 -6.81 26.10
C ASN A 237 105.27 -6.95 27.49
N ARG A 238 104.49 -6.85 28.58
CA ARG A 238 104.98 -7.04 29.96
C ARG A 238 105.55 -8.44 30.20
N LEU A 239 104.93 -9.47 29.66
CA LEU A 239 105.43 -10.85 29.76
C LEU A 239 106.77 -11.00 29.02
N LYS A 240 106.93 -10.37 27.85
CA LYS A 240 108.17 -10.37 27.09
C LYS A 240 109.30 -9.63 27.84
N GLU A 241 109.03 -8.43 28.35
CA GLU A 241 109.97 -7.67 29.19
C GLU A 241 110.39 -8.47 30.43
N SER A 242 109.45 -9.11 31.12
CA SER A 242 109.73 -9.98 32.28
C SER A 242 110.63 -11.16 31.90
N LEU A 243 110.38 -11.79 30.75
CA LEU A 243 111.17 -12.93 30.27
C LEU A 243 112.60 -12.52 29.89
N ASP A 244 112.77 -11.38 29.22
CA ASP A 244 114.10 -10.89 28.81
C ASP A 244 114.90 -10.39 30.03
N ASN A 245 114.25 -9.76 31.01
CA ASN A 245 114.85 -9.46 32.32
C ASN A 245 115.31 -10.73 33.05
N GLN A 246 114.51 -11.81 33.03
CA GLN A 246 114.87 -13.09 33.63
C GLN A 246 116.09 -13.73 32.94
N LYS A 247 116.18 -13.68 31.60
CA LYS A 247 117.37 -14.14 30.85
C LYS A 247 118.62 -13.34 31.22
N ASN A 248 118.52 -12.00 31.28
CA ASN A 248 119.63 -11.14 31.65
C ASN A 248 120.14 -11.44 33.08
N LEU A 249 119.23 -11.67 34.03
CA LEU A 249 119.58 -12.09 35.39
C LEU A 249 120.28 -13.46 35.41
N GLN A 250 119.78 -14.45 34.65
CA GLN A 250 120.43 -15.76 34.53
C GLN A 250 121.83 -15.63 33.93
N GLN A 251 122.02 -14.80 32.90
CA GLN A 251 123.33 -14.55 32.30
C GLN A 251 124.29 -13.93 33.31
N GLN A 252 123.90 -12.87 34.04
CA GLN A 252 124.74 -12.27 35.09
C GLN A 252 125.10 -13.26 36.21
N VAL A 253 124.17 -14.15 36.60
CA VAL A 253 124.44 -15.21 37.59
C VAL A 253 125.45 -16.22 37.03
N ASN A 254 125.35 -16.59 35.76
CA ASN A 254 126.28 -17.52 35.11
C ASN A 254 127.67 -16.90 34.91
N GLU A 255 127.75 -15.62 34.53
CA GLU A 255 129.00 -14.86 34.45
C GLU A 255 129.69 -14.76 35.81
N LYS A 256 128.93 -14.42 36.87
CA LYS A 256 129.45 -14.41 38.25
C LYS A 256 129.92 -15.79 38.68
N LYS A 257 129.15 -16.86 38.43
CA LYS A 257 129.60 -18.25 38.70
C LYS A 257 130.89 -18.60 37.94
N GLY A 258 131.02 -18.19 36.68
CA GLY A 258 132.22 -18.39 35.86
C GLY A 258 133.43 -17.56 36.29
N LEU A 259 133.22 -16.42 36.96
CA LEU A 259 134.25 -15.63 37.62
C LEU A 259 134.68 -16.25 38.95
N PHE A 260 133.73 -16.63 39.82
CA PHE A 260 134.03 -17.33 41.08
C PHE A 260 134.80 -18.63 40.83
N LYS A 261 134.40 -19.43 39.84
CA LYS A 261 135.13 -20.65 39.44
C LYS A 261 136.55 -20.38 38.89
N ARG A 262 136.84 -19.16 38.43
CA ARG A 262 138.17 -18.74 37.93
C ARG A 262 139.08 -18.14 39.00
N ILE A 263 138.53 -17.76 40.16
CA ILE A 263 139.26 -17.10 41.26
C ILE A 263 139.51 -18.08 42.42
N PHE A 264 138.63 -19.07 42.61
CA PHE A 264 138.63 -19.99 43.76
C PHE A 264 138.67 -21.48 43.36
N GLY A 265 139.02 -21.79 42.12
CA GLY A 265 139.20 -23.15 41.59
C GLY A 265 140.45 -23.25 40.74
#